data_AF-A0A8C1LSR2-F1
#
_entry.id   AF-A0A8C1LSR2-F1
#
_cell.length_a   1.000
_cell.length_b   1.000
_cell.length_c   1.000
_cell.angle_alpha   90.00
_cell.angle_beta   90.00
_cell.angle_gamma   90.00
#
_symmetry.space_group_name_H-M   'P 1'
#
loop_
_entity.id
_entity.type
_entity.pdbx_description
1 polymer ?
#
loop_
_entity_poly.entity_id
_entity_poly.type
_entity_poly.pdbx_seq_one_letter_code
_entity_poly.pdbx_strand_id
1 'polypeptide(L)'
;MAAFSFTKYFLRSYFCFKCVDHVQTRLQTTTRMFCVSASRSSFQDAPKAQFTDTEVQDLLTRITGLDLQKVFRPIRQQLTPPKYKLMTDTELEEAVCKAEEQAKHLLKMPPVLPERKPVNDVLSEDQMLEGMDTAKYVFTDINFNVPHRERFIVVREPSGTLRKATWNERDRLIQVYFPKEGRKITPPPIFKEENLRVVFEQDRHEDVLNQCIVQFEPDSAEFKNVLMLTYEDIEKHGKYDLLRSTRFFGGLAWHLVNGRRVDGLLVDMLQRDLMQDAVRLVRLFNLVHPQSESAQQAQRQQATDLDLLKIYAQYESNRAGFIELAVQTYEQTKAMSSF
;
A
#
# COMPACT_ATOMS: atom_id res chain seq x y z
N MET A 1 -50.98 33.78 26.33
CA MET A 1 -52.27 34.13 25.69
C MET A 1 -52.00 35.20 24.65
N ALA A 2 -52.77 35.18 23.55
CA ALA A 2 -52.70 36.00 22.33
C ALA A 2 -51.78 35.47 21.21
N ALA A 3 -52.43 34.72 20.31
CA ALA A 3 -52.01 34.43 18.94
C ALA A 3 -52.48 35.56 18.01
N PHE A 4 -51.77 35.81 16.91
CA PHE A 4 -52.38 36.25 15.64
C PHE A 4 -51.53 35.79 14.45
N SER A 5 -52.24 35.24 13.48
CA SER A 5 -51.82 34.61 12.22
C SER A 5 -51.72 35.62 11.06
N PHE A 6 -51.52 35.07 9.84
CA PHE A 6 -51.61 35.63 8.46
C PHE A 6 -50.26 35.98 7.80
N THR A 7 -49.92 35.63 6.54
CA THR A 7 -50.42 34.66 5.53
C THR A 7 -49.36 34.55 4.41
N LYS A 8 -49.40 33.44 3.67
CA LYS A 8 -48.63 33.13 2.43
C LYS A 8 -48.82 34.17 1.32
N TYR A 9 -47.82 34.39 0.47
CA TYR A 9 -48.02 34.49 -0.99
C TYR A 9 -46.78 34.03 -1.78
N PHE A 10 -47.05 33.12 -2.72
CA PHE A 10 -46.19 32.66 -3.82
C PHE A 10 -46.07 33.76 -4.88
N LEU A 11 -44.90 33.90 -5.51
CA LEU A 11 -44.80 34.44 -6.86
C LEU A 11 -43.90 33.53 -7.71
N ARG A 12 -44.56 32.91 -8.69
CA ARG A 12 -44.04 32.11 -9.78
C ARG A 12 -44.18 32.99 -11.03
N SER A 13 -43.08 33.29 -11.71
CA SER A 13 -43.11 33.96 -13.01
C SER A 13 -42.49 33.05 -14.07
N TYR A 14 -43.26 32.85 -15.12
CA TYR A 14 -42.97 32.08 -16.34
C TYR A 14 -42.43 32.99 -17.45
N PHE A 15 -41.97 32.33 -18.53
CA PHE A 15 -41.77 32.79 -19.92
C PHE A 15 -40.41 33.47 -20.23
N CYS A 16 -39.77 33.30 -21.40
CA CYS A 16 -39.97 32.47 -22.60
C CYS A 16 -38.63 32.42 -23.37
N PHE A 17 -38.40 31.36 -24.14
CA PHE A 17 -37.30 31.22 -25.12
C PHE A 17 -37.33 32.29 -26.23
N LYS A 18 -36.15 32.81 -26.59
CA LYS A 18 -35.76 33.10 -27.99
C LYS A 18 -34.24 32.92 -28.16
N CYS A 19 -33.85 32.11 -29.15
CA CYS A 19 -32.51 32.06 -29.74
C CYS A 19 -32.21 33.35 -30.52
N VAL A 20 -30.93 33.70 -30.64
CA VAL A 20 -30.13 33.71 -31.90
C VAL A 20 -28.84 34.56 -31.72
N ASP A 21 -27.72 33.91 -32.09
CA ASP A 21 -26.42 34.33 -32.63
C ASP A 21 -25.41 35.26 -31.92
N HIS A 22 -24.32 34.61 -31.50
CA HIS A 22 -22.94 34.74 -32.01
C HIS A 22 -22.22 36.11 -31.94
N VAL A 23 -21.38 36.28 -30.90
CA VAL A 23 -20.09 37.00 -31.01
C VAL A 23 -19.05 36.29 -30.13
N GLN A 24 -18.01 35.75 -30.77
CA GLN A 24 -16.85 35.15 -30.13
C GLN A 24 -15.98 36.24 -29.48
N THR A 25 -15.76 36.15 -28.17
CA THR A 25 -14.64 36.82 -27.49
C THR A 25 -13.74 35.75 -26.88
N ARG A 26 -12.55 35.62 -27.46
CA ARG A 26 -11.55 34.58 -27.21
C ARG A 26 -10.67 35.04 -26.05
N LEU A 27 -10.95 34.60 -24.83
CA LEU A 27 -10.01 34.71 -23.71
C LEU A 27 -9.00 33.57 -23.81
N GLN A 28 -7.73 33.94 -23.97
CA GLN A 28 -6.59 33.05 -23.99
C GLN A 28 -6.26 32.61 -22.56
N THR A 29 -6.52 31.35 -22.24
CA THR A 29 -5.97 30.67 -21.08
C THR A 29 -4.86 29.74 -21.55
N THR A 30 -3.64 30.02 -21.12
CA THR A 30 -2.45 29.20 -21.33
C THR A 30 -2.48 27.97 -20.43
N THR A 31 -3.13 26.90 -20.88
CA THR A 31 -2.94 25.56 -20.30
C THR A 31 -1.65 24.97 -20.86
N ARG A 32 -0.62 24.83 -20.01
CA ARG A 32 0.53 23.96 -20.29
C ARG A 32 0.02 22.53 -20.39
N MET A 33 -0.18 22.03 -21.60
CA MET A 33 -0.40 20.60 -21.85
C MET A 33 0.91 19.85 -21.62
N PHE A 34 0.90 18.95 -20.65
CA PHE A 34 1.92 17.90 -20.52
C PHE A 34 1.76 16.95 -21.72
N CYS A 35 2.76 16.91 -22.59
CA CYS A 35 2.84 15.94 -23.67
C CYS A 35 3.09 14.56 -23.07
N VAL A 36 2.06 13.71 -22.99
CA VAL A 36 2.26 12.26 -22.94
C VAL A 36 2.59 11.82 -24.36
N SER A 37 3.87 11.81 -24.70
CA SER A 37 4.35 11.08 -25.87
C SER A 37 4.13 9.60 -25.62
N ALA A 38 3.05 9.05 -26.18
CA ALA A 38 2.87 7.63 -26.35
C ALA A 38 3.89 7.14 -27.39
N SER A 39 5.14 6.92 -26.97
CA SER A 39 6.09 6.11 -27.72
C SER A 39 5.62 4.66 -27.64
N ARG A 40 4.84 4.25 -28.66
CA ARG A 40 4.76 2.84 -29.05
C ARG A 40 6.14 2.44 -29.58
N SER A 41 7.03 2.06 -28.69
CA SER A 41 8.25 1.34 -29.04
C SER A 41 7.98 -0.15 -28.82
N SER A 42 7.91 -0.86 -29.93
CA SER A 42 7.98 -2.31 -30.03
C SER A 42 9.36 -2.77 -29.57
N PHE A 43 9.56 -2.85 -28.26
CA PHE A 43 10.60 -3.67 -27.64
C PHE A 43 9.88 -4.80 -26.93
N GLN A 44 10.24 -6.03 -27.30
CA GLN A 44 9.72 -7.26 -26.71
C GLN A 44 9.64 -7.11 -25.18
N ASP A 45 8.46 -7.39 -24.62
CA ASP A 45 8.15 -7.26 -23.20
C ASP A 45 9.13 -8.11 -22.38
N ALA A 46 10.23 -7.50 -21.93
CA ALA A 46 11.03 -8.08 -20.88
C ALA A 46 10.11 -8.30 -19.67
N PRO A 47 10.17 -9.48 -19.03
CA PRO A 47 9.31 -9.78 -17.90
C PRO A 47 9.53 -8.71 -16.82
N LYS A 48 8.48 -7.95 -16.49
CA LYS A 48 8.53 -6.99 -15.40
C LYS A 48 8.75 -7.77 -14.11
N ALA A 49 9.75 -7.36 -13.33
CA ALA A 49 10.02 -7.95 -12.02
C ALA A 49 8.73 -7.94 -11.17
N GLN A 50 8.42 -9.07 -10.57
CA GLN A 50 7.26 -9.25 -9.72
C GLN A 50 7.68 -9.17 -8.26
N PHE A 51 6.76 -8.73 -7.40
CA PHE A 51 7.02 -8.69 -5.97
C PHE A 51 7.38 -10.07 -5.42
N THR A 52 6.85 -11.15 -5.98
CA THR A 52 7.05 -12.53 -5.54
C THR A 52 8.38 -13.16 -5.99
N ASP A 53 9.15 -12.48 -6.85
CA ASP A 53 10.41 -13.02 -7.35
C ASP A 53 11.42 -13.17 -6.22
N THR A 54 12.19 -14.26 -6.21
CA THR A 54 13.13 -14.57 -5.12
C THR A 54 14.20 -13.50 -4.97
N GLU A 55 14.75 -13.00 -6.07
CA GLU A 55 15.75 -11.91 -6.04
C GLU A 55 15.19 -10.62 -5.45
N VAL A 56 13.94 -10.28 -5.78
CA VAL A 56 13.25 -9.10 -5.25
C VAL A 56 12.98 -9.28 -3.75
N GLN A 57 12.46 -10.43 -3.35
CA GLN A 57 12.21 -10.74 -1.94
C GLN A 57 13.49 -10.73 -1.11
N ASP A 58 14.60 -11.27 -1.64
CA ASP A 58 15.89 -11.26 -0.96
C ASP A 58 16.41 -9.82 -0.76
N LEU A 59 16.32 -8.97 -1.80
CA LEU A 59 16.69 -7.57 -1.70
C LEU A 59 15.83 -6.84 -0.67
N LEU A 60 14.50 -6.97 -0.75
CA LEU A 60 13.56 -6.31 0.16
C LEU A 60 13.75 -6.78 1.61
N THR A 61 14.00 -8.07 1.83
CA THR A 61 14.26 -8.62 3.17
C THR A 61 15.54 -8.04 3.76
N ARG A 62 16.61 -7.92 2.96
CA ARG A 62 17.87 -7.31 3.41
C ARG A 62 17.71 -5.84 3.74
N ILE A 63 17.05 -5.06 2.89
CA ILE A 63 16.83 -3.62 3.09
C ILE A 63 15.92 -3.37 4.32
N THR A 64 14.97 -4.26 4.60
CA THR A 64 14.09 -4.15 5.79
C THR A 64 14.88 -4.19 7.10
N GLY A 65 15.98 -4.93 7.13
CA GLY A 65 16.79 -5.16 8.33
C GLY A 65 16.06 -5.99 9.38
N LEU A 66 16.81 -6.46 10.37
CA LEU A 66 16.27 -7.24 11.49
C LEU A 66 16.77 -6.62 12.80
N ASP A 67 15.86 -5.98 13.52
CA ASP A 67 16.08 -5.51 14.88
C ASP A 67 15.17 -6.28 15.83
N LEU A 68 15.78 -7.16 16.63
CA LEU A 68 15.07 -8.01 17.59
C LEU A 68 14.30 -7.19 18.64
N GLN A 69 14.84 -6.04 19.06
CA GLN A 69 14.20 -5.19 20.08
C GLN A 69 12.93 -4.57 19.54
N LYS A 70 12.94 -4.15 18.27
CA LYS A 70 11.77 -3.59 17.61
C LYS A 70 10.72 -4.66 17.29
N VAL A 71 11.15 -5.81 16.78
CA VAL A 71 10.25 -6.92 16.41
C VAL A 71 9.53 -7.49 17.64
N PHE A 72 10.25 -7.71 18.74
CA PHE A 72 9.71 -8.26 19.99
C PHE A 72 9.38 -7.20 21.03
N ARG A 73 9.06 -5.97 20.60
CA ARG A 73 8.69 -4.90 21.52
C ARG A 73 7.51 -5.33 22.41
N PRO A 74 7.48 -4.90 23.68
CA PRO A 74 6.41 -5.30 24.60
C PRO A 74 5.07 -4.74 24.13
N ILE A 75 4.11 -5.64 23.92
CA ILE A 75 2.73 -5.30 23.53
C ILE A 75 1.87 -5.20 24.79
N ARG A 76 0.92 -4.26 24.80
CA ARG A 76 -0.08 -4.16 25.87
C ARG A 76 -1.02 -5.37 25.84
N GLN A 77 -0.73 -6.34 26.69
CA GLN A 77 -1.51 -7.56 26.86
C GLN A 77 -1.54 -7.97 28.34
N GLN A 78 -2.36 -8.97 28.68
CA GLN A 78 -2.36 -9.53 30.02
C GLN A 78 -0.98 -10.13 30.32
N LEU A 79 -0.33 -9.61 31.36
CA LEU A 79 1.03 -10.00 31.73
C LEU A 79 1.01 -11.29 32.54
N THR A 80 1.92 -12.18 32.21
CA THR A 80 2.22 -13.37 33.00
C THR A 80 3.59 -13.20 33.65
N PRO A 81 3.84 -13.81 34.83
CA PRO A 81 5.14 -13.70 35.48
C PRO A 81 6.25 -14.27 34.57
N PRO A 82 7.39 -13.56 34.41
CA PRO A 82 8.47 -14.02 33.55
C PRO A 82 9.13 -15.28 34.13
N LYS A 83 9.68 -16.12 33.24
CA LYS A 83 10.42 -17.33 33.61
C LYS A 83 11.90 -17.09 33.42
N TYR A 84 12.68 -17.19 34.50
CA TYR A 84 14.13 -17.10 34.46
C TYR A 84 14.75 -18.48 34.23
N LYS A 85 15.81 -18.52 33.42
CA LYS A 85 16.61 -19.73 33.17
C LYS A 85 18.08 -19.34 33.22
N LEU A 86 18.90 -20.20 33.82
CA LEU A 86 20.36 -20.09 33.75
C LEU A 86 20.79 -20.77 32.44
N MET A 87 21.59 -20.09 31.64
CA MET A 87 22.06 -20.58 30.35
C MET A 87 23.58 -20.46 30.28
N THR A 88 24.23 -21.39 29.57
CA THR A 88 25.63 -21.22 29.14
C THR A 88 25.69 -20.29 27.92
N ASP A 89 26.89 -19.82 27.57
CA ASP A 89 27.09 -18.96 26.40
C ASP A 89 26.59 -19.62 25.10
N THR A 90 26.83 -20.93 24.95
CA THR A 90 26.35 -21.71 23.79
C THR A 90 24.83 -21.79 23.74
N GLU A 91 24.17 -21.98 24.89
CA GLU A 91 22.71 -22.03 24.97
C GLU A 91 22.09 -20.64 24.69
N LEU A 92 22.78 -19.56 25.09
CA LEU A 92 22.37 -18.19 24.79
C LEU A 92 22.46 -17.90 23.29
N GLU A 93 23.56 -18.27 22.63
CA GLU A 93 23.72 -18.13 21.17
C GLU A 93 22.62 -18.90 20.43
N GLU A 94 22.32 -20.14 20.82
CA GLU A 94 21.23 -20.91 20.24
C GLU A 94 19.86 -20.23 20.46
N ALA A 95 19.63 -19.64 21.62
CA ALA A 95 18.39 -18.92 21.92
C ALA A 95 18.24 -17.66 21.04
N VAL A 96 19.34 -16.95 20.80
CA VAL A 96 19.38 -15.79 19.89
C VAL A 96 19.09 -16.24 18.46
N CYS A 97 19.73 -17.31 17.97
CA CYS A 97 19.45 -17.86 16.63
C CYS A 97 17.97 -18.25 16.46
N LYS A 98 17.38 -18.90 17.46
CA LYS A 98 15.94 -19.24 17.46
C LYS A 98 15.06 -18.00 17.44
N ALA A 99 15.43 -16.95 18.18
CA ALA A 99 14.71 -15.68 18.17
C ALA A 99 14.80 -14.98 16.80
N GLU A 100 15.96 -15.03 16.13
CA GLU A 100 16.13 -14.49 14.78
C GLU A 100 15.29 -15.24 13.74
N GLU A 101 15.22 -16.58 13.81
CA GLU A 101 14.36 -17.38 12.93
C GLU A 101 12.88 -17.03 13.12
N GLN A 102 12.44 -16.89 14.37
CA GLN A 102 11.09 -16.44 14.70
C GLN A 102 10.83 -15.02 14.18
N ALA A 103 11.79 -14.11 14.35
CA ALA A 103 11.68 -12.74 13.84
C ALA A 103 11.55 -12.72 12.31
N LYS A 104 12.32 -13.54 11.58
CA LYS A 104 12.20 -13.69 10.12
C LYS A 104 10.81 -14.17 9.72
N HIS A 105 10.21 -15.10 10.46
CA HIS A 105 8.85 -15.55 10.21
C HIS A 105 7.81 -14.43 10.44
N LEU A 106 7.96 -13.64 11.50
CA LEU A 106 7.08 -12.50 11.79
C LEU A 106 7.21 -11.36 10.77
N LEU A 107 8.42 -11.17 10.24
CA LEU A 107 8.75 -10.15 9.23
C LEU A 107 8.33 -10.52 7.81
N LYS A 108 7.73 -11.71 7.60
CA LYS A 108 7.23 -12.13 6.30
C LYS A 108 6.25 -11.08 5.75
N MET A 109 6.63 -10.51 4.60
CA MET A 109 5.89 -9.43 3.96
C MET A 109 4.52 -9.93 3.45
N PRO A 110 3.46 -9.11 3.56
CA PRO A 110 2.18 -9.42 2.94
C PRO A 110 2.31 -9.40 1.40
N PRO A 111 1.60 -10.27 0.68
CA PRO A 111 1.63 -10.28 -0.78
C PRO A 111 0.98 -9.01 -1.34
N VAL A 112 1.60 -8.43 -2.38
CA VAL A 112 1.06 -7.28 -3.11
C VAL A 112 0.24 -7.78 -4.30
N LEU A 113 -1.09 -7.67 -4.20
CA LEU A 113 -2.02 -8.10 -5.25
C LEU A 113 -2.60 -6.91 -6.02
N PRO A 114 -3.00 -7.09 -7.30
CA PRO A 114 -3.79 -6.08 -8.02
C PRO A 114 -5.19 -5.94 -7.41
N GLU A 115 -5.87 -4.85 -7.74
CA GLU A 115 -7.22 -4.62 -7.22
C GLU A 115 -8.21 -5.58 -7.89
N ARG A 116 -9.05 -6.20 -7.07
CA ARG A 116 -10.08 -7.12 -7.57
C ARG A 116 -11.13 -6.37 -8.39
N LYS A 117 -11.53 -6.96 -9.52
CA LYS A 117 -12.60 -6.40 -10.37
C LYS A 117 -13.97 -6.61 -9.70
N PRO A 118 -14.92 -5.67 -9.85
CA PRO A 118 -16.27 -5.85 -9.33
C PRO A 118 -16.95 -7.06 -9.98
N VAL A 119 -17.75 -7.78 -9.18
CA VAL A 119 -18.52 -8.94 -9.64
C VAL A 119 -19.92 -8.48 -10.02
N ASN A 120 -20.23 -8.55 -11.32
CA ASN A 120 -21.55 -8.25 -11.88
C ASN A 120 -22.03 -9.47 -12.67
N ASP A 121 -22.40 -10.51 -11.95
CA ASP A 121 -22.84 -11.79 -12.54
C ASP A 121 -24.26 -12.10 -12.06
N VAL A 122 -25.18 -12.20 -13.02
CA VAL A 122 -26.60 -12.46 -12.81
C VAL A 122 -26.87 -13.91 -13.22
N LEU A 123 -27.43 -14.69 -12.29
CA LEU A 123 -27.69 -16.11 -12.47
C LEU A 123 -29.07 -16.35 -13.07
N SER A 124 -30.10 -15.65 -12.58
CA SER A 124 -31.46 -15.73 -13.09
C SER A 124 -32.24 -14.44 -12.84
N GLU A 125 -33.28 -14.23 -13.64
CA GLU A 125 -34.20 -13.10 -13.52
C GLU A 125 -35.64 -13.61 -13.59
N ASP A 126 -36.38 -13.51 -12.48
CA ASP A 126 -37.78 -13.94 -12.43
C ASP A 126 -38.66 -12.73 -12.12
N GLN A 127 -39.14 -12.06 -13.18
CA GLN A 127 -39.98 -10.85 -13.07
C GLN A 127 -41.29 -11.08 -12.29
N MET A 128 -41.77 -12.32 -12.21
CA MET A 128 -42.97 -12.66 -11.42
C MET A 128 -42.81 -12.42 -9.92
N LEU A 129 -41.57 -12.32 -9.43
CA LEU A 129 -41.25 -12.09 -8.03
C LEU A 129 -40.95 -10.61 -7.74
N GLU A 130 -41.03 -9.75 -8.76
CA GLU A 130 -40.87 -8.31 -8.60
C GLU A 130 -41.98 -7.73 -7.71
N GLY A 131 -41.58 -7.00 -6.67
CA GLY A 131 -42.52 -6.30 -5.77
C GLY A 131 -43.19 -7.18 -4.72
N MET A 132 -42.87 -8.48 -4.64
CA MET A 132 -43.37 -9.38 -3.60
C MET A 132 -42.72 -9.12 -2.24
N ASP A 133 -41.42 -8.85 -2.23
CA ASP A 133 -40.61 -8.57 -1.05
C ASP A 133 -40.05 -7.15 -1.06
N THR A 134 -39.87 -6.54 0.12
CA THR A 134 -39.27 -5.20 0.25
C THR A 134 -37.76 -5.24 0.45
N ALA A 135 -37.22 -6.35 0.95
CA ALA A 135 -35.81 -6.49 1.30
C ALA A 135 -35.12 -7.55 0.42
N LYS A 136 -33.80 -7.42 0.28
CA LYS A 136 -32.99 -8.45 -0.38
C LYS A 136 -32.73 -9.62 0.55
N TYR A 137 -32.76 -10.83 0.01
CA TYR A 137 -32.33 -12.04 0.73
C TYR A 137 -30.93 -12.42 0.29
N VAL A 138 -30.11 -12.88 1.24
CA VAL A 138 -28.75 -13.31 0.94
C VAL A 138 -28.55 -14.75 1.38
N PHE A 139 -28.26 -15.62 0.42
CA PHE A 139 -28.01 -17.03 0.65
C PHE A 139 -26.51 -17.28 0.59
N THR A 140 -25.98 -17.90 1.64
CA THR A 140 -24.54 -18.17 1.80
C THR A 140 -24.35 -19.66 2.02
N ASP A 141 -23.53 -20.29 1.19
CA ASP A 141 -23.06 -21.65 1.46
C ASP A 141 -22.14 -21.63 2.69
N ILE A 142 -22.43 -22.46 3.70
CA ILE A 142 -21.69 -22.55 4.97
C ILE A 142 -20.84 -23.83 5.09
N ASN A 143 -20.61 -24.55 3.99
CA ASN A 143 -19.79 -25.76 4.00
C ASN A 143 -18.34 -25.47 4.42
N PHE A 144 -17.81 -26.22 5.39
CA PHE A 144 -16.48 -25.95 5.97
C PHE A 144 -15.33 -26.23 4.99
N ASN A 145 -15.45 -27.26 4.15
CA ASN A 145 -14.38 -27.72 3.25
C ASN A 145 -14.15 -26.82 2.03
N VAL A 146 -14.94 -25.76 1.85
CA VAL A 146 -14.86 -24.88 0.67
C VAL A 146 -14.06 -23.61 1.01
N PRO A 147 -13.00 -23.27 0.26
CA PRO A 147 -12.26 -22.03 0.46
C PRO A 147 -13.14 -20.78 0.35
N HIS A 148 -12.82 -19.76 1.14
CA HIS A 148 -13.58 -18.50 1.16
C HIS A 148 -13.61 -17.75 -0.17
N ARG A 149 -12.69 -18.00 -1.12
CA ARG A 149 -12.72 -17.41 -2.47
C ARG A 149 -13.65 -18.13 -3.45
N GLU A 150 -13.89 -19.42 -3.25
CA GLU A 150 -14.70 -20.26 -4.16
C GLU A 150 -16.16 -20.41 -3.67
N ARG A 151 -16.41 -20.09 -2.39
CA ARG A 151 -17.73 -20.16 -1.76
C ARG A 151 -18.83 -19.44 -2.54
N PHE A 152 -19.99 -20.06 -2.67
CA PHE A 152 -21.15 -19.47 -3.33
C PHE A 152 -21.93 -18.56 -2.37
N ILE A 153 -22.09 -17.29 -2.77
CA ILE A 153 -22.92 -16.32 -2.07
C ILE A 153 -23.77 -15.60 -3.10
N VAL A 154 -25.08 -15.72 -2.97
CA VAL A 154 -26.05 -15.17 -3.93
C VAL A 154 -27.03 -14.27 -3.22
N VAL A 155 -27.44 -13.22 -3.92
CA VAL A 155 -28.35 -12.20 -3.43
C VAL A 155 -29.58 -12.21 -4.32
N ARG A 156 -30.74 -12.39 -3.70
CA ARG A 156 -32.04 -12.23 -4.35
C ARG A 156 -32.54 -10.81 -4.09
N GLU A 157 -32.65 -10.04 -5.15
CA GLU A 157 -33.15 -8.67 -5.08
C GLU A 157 -34.69 -8.61 -5.15
N PRO A 158 -35.31 -7.53 -4.62
CA PRO A 158 -36.75 -7.27 -4.74
C PRO A 158 -37.27 -7.22 -6.18
N SER A 159 -36.38 -6.98 -7.16
CA SER A 159 -36.70 -7.03 -8.60
C SER A 159 -36.95 -8.44 -9.13
N GLY A 160 -36.70 -9.48 -8.33
CA GLY A 160 -36.72 -10.87 -8.80
C GLY A 160 -35.41 -11.33 -9.44
N THR A 161 -34.36 -10.50 -9.42
CA THR A 161 -33.02 -10.87 -9.92
C THR A 161 -32.24 -11.67 -8.88
N LEU A 162 -31.71 -12.83 -9.27
CA LEU A 162 -30.73 -13.60 -8.50
C LEU A 162 -29.33 -13.34 -9.06
N ARG A 163 -28.49 -12.65 -8.29
CA ARG A 163 -27.12 -12.33 -8.67
C ARG A 163 -26.09 -12.84 -7.67
N LYS A 164 -24.83 -12.89 -8.07
CA LYS A 164 -23.74 -13.08 -7.11
C LYS A 164 -23.61 -11.87 -6.19
N ALA A 165 -23.20 -12.13 -4.94
CA ALA A 165 -22.92 -11.07 -3.99
C ALA A 165 -21.74 -10.21 -4.47
N THR A 166 -21.81 -8.91 -4.19
CA THR A 166 -20.67 -8.01 -4.36
C THR A 166 -19.55 -8.40 -3.40
N TRP A 167 -18.32 -7.98 -3.67
CA TRP A 167 -17.19 -8.27 -2.79
C TRP A 167 -17.39 -7.75 -1.36
N ASN A 168 -17.99 -6.57 -1.19
CA ASN A 168 -18.24 -5.99 0.13
C ASN A 168 -19.34 -6.76 0.89
N GLU A 169 -20.37 -7.24 0.19
CA GLU A 169 -21.37 -8.13 0.78
C GLU A 169 -20.72 -9.47 1.18
N ARG A 170 -19.91 -10.04 0.29
CA ARG A 170 -19.19 -11.30 0.51
C ARG A 170 -18.30 -11.24 1.75
N ASP A 171 -17.42 -10.26 1.84
CA ASP A 171 -16.47 -10.12 2.95
C ASP A 171 -17.19 -9.97 4.29
N ARG A 172 -18.29 -9.22 4.32
CA ARG A 172 -19.13 -9.06 5.51
C ARG A 172 -19.80 -10.36 5.93
N LEU A 173 -20.38 -11.09 4.98
CA LEU A 173 -21.09 -12.34 5.25
C LEU A 173 -20.15 -13.46 5.68
N ILE A 174 -18.96 -13.53 5.07
CA ILE A 174 -17.92 -14.44 5.51
C ILE A 174 -17.58 -14.15 6.97
N GLN A 175 -17.41 -12.89 7.38
CA GLN A 175 -17.14 -12.57 8.78
C GLN A 175 -18.30 -12.90 9.73
N VAL A 176 -19.56 -12.87 9.27
CA VAL A 176 -20.73 -13.25 10.08
C VAL A 176 -20.75 -14.75 10.37
N TYR A 177 -20.54 -15.58 9.35
CA TYR A 177 -20.60 -17.04 9.49
C TYR A 177 -19.26 -17.67 9.94
N PHE A 178 -18.15 -17.04 9.58
CA PHE A 178 -16.78 -17.48 9.87
C PHE A 178 -15.99 -16.32 10.50
N PRO A 179 -16.20 -16.04 11.79
CA PRO A 179 -15.59 -14.89 12.45
C PRO A 179 -14.07 -15.06 12.56
N LYS A 180 -13.32 -14.15 11.94
CA LYS A 180 -11.87 -13.99 12.13
C LYS A 180 -11.59 -13.03 13.28
N GLU A 181 -10.64 -13.39 14.15
CA GLU A 181 -10.22 -12.53 15.25
C GLU A 181 -9.72 -11.16 14.75
N GLY A 182 -10.13 -10.11 15.45
CA GLY A 182 -9.78 -8.72 15.13
C GLY A 182 -10.54 -8.08 13.96
N ARG A 183 -11.13 -8.86 13.05
CA ARG A 183 -11.93 -8.34 11.93
C ARG A 183 -13.34 -7.98 12.39
N LYS A 184 -13.81 -6.77 12.08
CA LYS A 184 -15.19 -6.32 12.36
C LYS A 184 -16.05 -6.40 11.10
N ILE A 185 -17.35 -6.66 11.27
CA ILE A 185 -18.33 -6.69 10.16
C ILE A 185 -18.43 -5.32 9.50
N THR A 186 -18.53 -4.26 10.31
CA THR A 186 -18.46 -2.88 9.83
C THR A 186 -17.04 -2.38 10.04
N PRO A 187 -16.37 -1.85 8.99
CA PRO A 187 -15.05 -1.28 9.13
C PRO A 187 -15.00 -0.21 10.23
N PRO A 188 -13.98 -0.22 11.11
CA PRO A 188 -13.79 0.80 12.12
C PRO A 188 -13.67 2.20 11.48
N PRO A 189 -14.15 3.27 12.16
CA PRO A 189 -14.12 4.63 11.63
C PRO A 189 -12.69 5.19 11.49
N ILE A 190 -11.68 4.56 12.09
CA ILE A 190 -10.27 4.93 11.97
C ILE A 190 -9.80 4.99 10.51
N PHE A 191 -10.39 4.20 9.61
CA PHE A 191 -10.02 4.14 8.20
C PHE A 191 -10.60 5.28 7.36
N LYS A 192 -11.40 6.17 7.95
CA LYS A 192 -11.80 7.41 7.28
C LYS A 192 -10.61 8.37 7.20
N GLU A 193 -10.48 9.09 6.09
CA GLU A 193 -9.36 10.00 5.84
C GLU A 193 -9.16 11.04 6.95
N GLU A 194 -10.23 11.58 7.51
CA GLU A 194 -10.19 12.53 8.64
C GLU A 194 -9.49 11.95 9.87
N ASN A 195 -9.77 10.69 10.19
CA ASN A 195 -9.23 10.02 11.36
C ASN A 195 -7.81 9.51 11.09
N LEU A 196 -7.51 9.08 9.85
CA LEU A 196 -6.17 8.67 9.45
C LEU A 196 -5.15 9.79 9.66
N ARG A 197 -5.49 11.04 9.30
CA ARG A 197 -4.61 12.20 9.52
C ARG A 197 -4.21 12.35 10.98
N VAL A 198 -5.18 12.26 11.89
CA VAL A 198 -4.94 12.35 13.35
C VAL A 198 -4.00 11.22 13.82
N VAL A 199 -4.11 10.03 13.26
CA VAL A 199 -3.25 8.89 13.62
C VAL A 199 -1.84 9.05 13.04
N PHE A 200 -1.71 9.63 11.85
CA PHE A 200 -0.42 9.92 11.22
C PHE A 200 0.35 11.02 11.96
N GLU A 201 -0.34 12.03 12.51
CA GLU A 201 0.26 13.03 13.40
C GLU A 201 0.85 12.43 14.67
N GLN A 202 0.35 11.26 15.10
CA GLN A 202 0.82 10.53 16.28
C GLN A 202 1.93 9.52 15.97
N ASP A 203 2.44 9.44 14.73
CA ASP A 203 3.46 8.48 14.29
C ASP A 203 3.04 7.00 14.42
N ARG A 204 1.73 6.73 14.37
CA ARG A 204 1.15 5.39 14.55
C ARG A 204 0.83 4.71 13.22
N HIS A 205 1.66 4.92 12.20
CA HIS A 205 1.49 4.32 10.86
C HIS A 205 1.46 2.80 10.90
N GLU A 206 2.36 2.20 11.69
CA GLU A 206 2.43 0.74 11.81
C GLU A 206 1.15 0.13 12.42
N ASP A 207 0.54 0.80 13.40
CA ASP A 207 -0.71 0.36 14.02
C ASP A 207 -1.86 0.34 12.99
N VAL A 208 -1.95 1.36 12.15
CA VAL A 208 -2.94 1.46 11.06
C VAL A 208 -2.77 0.31 10.09
N LEU A 209 -1.53 0.04 9.65
CA LEU A 209 -1.23 -1.03 8.71
C LEU A 209 -1.53 -2.42 9.31
N ASN A 210 -1.20 -2.61 10.59
CA ASN A 210 -1.52 -3.84 11.33
C ASN A 210 -3.03 -4.06 11.42
N GLN A 211 -3.82 -3.02 11.73
CA GLN A 211 -5.28 -3.12 11.72
C GLN A 211 -5.83 -3.36 10.31
N CYS A 212 -5.24 -2.74 9.28
CA CYS A 212 -5.65 -2.85 7.89
C CYS A 212 -5.55 -4.30 7.37
N ILE A 213 -4.42 -4.98 7.62
CA ILE A 213 -4.21 -6.40 7.26
C ILE A 213 -5.27 -7.31 7.86
N VAL A 214 -5.71 -7.03 9.09
CA VAL A 214 -6.70 -7.86 9.78
C VAL A 214 -8.10 -7.57 9.26
N GLN A 215 -8.41 -6.31 9.02
CA GLN A 215 -9.75 -5.84 8.66
C GLN A 215 -10.13 -6.13 7.20
N PHE A 216 -9.20 -5.96 6.27
CA PHE A 216 -9.45 -6.01 4.83
C PHE A 216 -8.63 -7.10 4.13
N GLU A 217 -9.12 -7.54 2.98
CA GLU A 217 -8.36 -8.46 2.11
C GLU A 217 -7.32 -7.68 1.28
N PRO A 218 -6.15 -8.27 0.97
CA PRO A 218 -5.04 -7.58 0.29
C PRO A 218 -5.37 -7.08 -1.13
N ASP A 219 -6.38 -7.64 -1.78
CA ASP A 219 -6.86 -7.25 -3.11
C ASP A 219 -8.03 -6.25 -3.08
N SER A 220 -8.54 -5.90 -1.90
CA SER A 220 -9.62 -4.92 -1.75
C SER A 220 -9.16 -3.49 -2.04
N ALA A 221 -10.08 -2.66 -2.53
CA ALA A 221 -9.83 -1.25 -2.83
C ALA A 221 -9.49 -0.47 -1.54
N GLU A 222 -10.23 -0.74 -0.47
CA GLU A 222 -10.05 -0.10 0.83
C GLU A 222 -8.67 -0.39 1.42
N PHE A 223 -8.21 -1.64 1.34
CA PHE A 223 -6.86 -2.02 1.79
C PHE A 223 -5.78 -1.21 1.06
N LYS A 224 -5.88 -1.15 -0.27
CA LYS A 224 -4.92 -0.42 -1.13
C LYS A 224 -4.93 1.07 -0.86
N ASN A 225 -6.12 1.66 -0.69
CA ASN A 225 -6.25 3.08 -0.41
C ASN A 225 -5.57 3.45 0.91
N VAL A 226 -5.84 2.71 1.99
CA VAL A 226 -5.20 2.94 3.29
C VAL A 226 -3.69 2.75 3.20
N LEU A 227 -3.24 1.70 2.50
CA LEU A 227 -1.81 1.42 2.29
C LEU A 227 -1.11 2.57 1.56
N MET A 228 -1.67 3.03 0.44
CA MET A 228 -1.13 4.14 -0.35
C MET A 228 -1.09 5.44 0.45
N LEU A 229 -2.18 5.81 1.12
CA LEU A 229 -2.23 7.01 1.95
C LEU A 229 -1.17 6.99 3.05
N THR A 230 -0.97 5.84 3.70
CA THR A 230 0.04 5.68 4.74
C THR A 230 1.46 5.83 4.18
N TYR A 231 1.74 5.22 3.02
CA TYR A 231 3.06 5.31 2.38
C TYR A 231 3.36 6.72 1.86
N GLU A 232 2.38 7.41 1.29
CA GLU A 232 2.52 8.80 0.88
C GLU A 232 2.78 9.74 2.05
N ASP A 233 2.13 9.53 3.19
CA ASP A 233 2.37 10.34 4.39
C ASP A 233 3.79 10.13 4.94
N ILE A 234 4.26 8.88 4.95
CA ILE A 234 5.63 8.55 5.34
C ILE A 234 6.65 9.20 4.41
N GLU A 235 6.43 9.16 3.10
CA GLU A 235 7.30 9.80 2.11
C GLU A 235 7.34 11.32 2.31
N LYS A 236 6.18 11.96 2.47
CA LYS A 236 6.07 13.43 2.64
C LYS A 236 6.83 13.93 3.86
N HIS A 237 6.81 13.18 4.96
CA HIS A 237 7.45 13.56 6.21
C HIS A 237 8.83 12.90 6.43
N GLY A 238 9.28 12.03 5.53
CA GLY A 238 10.55 11.30 5.66
C GLY A 238 10.60 10.31 6.83
N LYS A 239 9.45 9.80 7.29
CA LYS A 239 9.33 8.95 8.50
C LYS A 239 9.56 7.46 8.23
N TYR A 240 10.58 7.12 7.44
CA TYR A 240 10.82 5.75 6.97
C TYR A 240 11.16 4.77 8.11
N ASP A 241 11.80 5.30 9.16
CA ASP A 241 12.24 4.51 10.32
C ASP A 241 11.09 3.85 11.07
N LEU A 242 9.89 4.44 11.04
CA LEU A 242 8.71 3.86 11.68
C LEU A 242 8.45 2.44 11.18
N LEU A 243 8.58 2.22 9.86
CA LEU A 243 8.34 0.92 9.24
C LEU A 243 9.59 0.03 9.14
N ARG A 244 10.80 0.51 9.46
CA ARG A 244 12.00 -0.36 9.44
C ARG A 244 11.85 -1.54 10.40
N SER A 245 12.42 -2.69 10.03
CA SER A 245 12.26 -3.95 10.78
C SER A 245 10.79 -4.29 11.07
N THR A 246 9.89 -3.95 10.14
CA THR A 246 8.51 -4.40 10.11
C THR A 246 8.22 -5.07 8.77
N ARG A 247 7.21 -5.94 8.74
CA ARG A 247 6.74 -6.62 7.52
C ARG A 247 6.24 -5.69 6.42
N PHE A 248 6.03 -4.40 6.72
CA PHE A 248 5.49 -3.42 5.77
C PHE A 248 6.58 -2.69 4.99
N PHE A 249 7.82 -2.72 5.46
CA PHE A 249 8.91 -1.94 4.86
C PHE A 249 9.14 -2.31 3.39
N GLY A 250 9.17 -3.61 3.07
CA GLY A 250 9.35 -4.02 1.69
C GLY A 250 8.19 -3.63 0.77
N GLY A 251 6.96 -3.57 1.29
CA GLY A 251 5.81 -3.03 0.57
C GLY A 251 5.94 -1.53 0.28
N LEU A 252 6.47 -0.76 1.24
CA LEU A 252 6.79 0.66 1.06
C LEU A 252 7.87 0.86 -0.01
N ALA A 253 9.01 0.15 0.12
CA ALA A 253 10.10 0.24 -0.84
C ALA A 253 9.63 -0.14 -2.26
N TRP A 254 8.83 -1.20 -2.38
CA TRP A 254 8.23 -1.61 -3.64
C TRP A 254 7.29 -0.54 -4.23
N HIS A 255 6.45 0.10 -3.40
CA HIS A 255 5.58 1.19 -3.85
C HIS A 255 6.39 2.38 -4.38
N LEU A 256 7.43 2.79 -3.65
CA LEU A 256 8.29 3.92 -4.02
C LEU A 256 9.10 3.65 -5.30
N VAL A 257 9.64 2.43 -5.44
CA VAL A 257 10.37 2.01 -6.65
C VAL A 257 9.44 2.01 -7.87
N ASN A 258 8.24 1.44 -7.76
CA ASN A 258 7.27 1.48 -8.86
C ASN A 258 6.86 2.90 -9.24
N GLY A 259 6.73 3.79 -8.24
CA GLY A 259 6.43 5.20 -8.44
C GLY A 259 7.61 6.07 -8.87
N ARG A 260 8.82 5.51 -9.01
CA ARG A 260 10.08 6.25 -9.25
C ARG A 260 10.36 7.38 -8.25
N ARG A 261 9.90 7.22 -7.00
CA ARG A 261 10.07 8.18 -5.90
C ARG A 261 11.01 7.62 -4.83
N VAL A 262 12.22 7.26 -5.24
CA VAL A 262 13.19 6.54 -4.40
C VAL A 262 14.16 7.48 -3.67
N ASP A 263 14.33 8.69 -4.19
CA ASP A 263 15.26 9.72 -3.67
C ASP A 263 15.12 9.95 -2.16
N GLY A 264 13.89 10.08 -1.64
CA GLY A 264 13.66 10.33 -0.21
C GLY A 264 14.15 9.19 0.69
N LEU A 265 13.89 7.95 0.27
CA LEU A 265 14.31 6.75 0.99
C LEU A 265 15.83 6.54 0.91
N LEU A 266 16.43 6.81 -0.25
CA LEU A 266 17.89 6.76 -0.41
C LEU A 266 18.58 7.76 0.51
N VAL A 267 18.09 9.00 0.56
CA VAL A 267 18.64 10.02 1.47
C VAL A 267 18.57 9.57 2.93
N ASP A 268 17.44 9.00 3.39
CA ASP A 268 17.33 8.44 4.75
C ASP A 268 18.32 7.31 5.01
N MET A 269 18.50 6.38 4.05
CA MET A 269 19.48 5.30 4.18
C MET A 269 20.91 5.83 4.30
N LEU A 270 21.27 6.81 3.46
CA LEU A 270 22.61 7.41 3.45
C LEU A 270 22.87 8.21 4.73
N GLN A 271 21.89 8.94 5.25
CA GLN A 271 22.01 9.69 6.52
C GLN A 271 22.21 8.78 7.75
N ARG A 272 21.82 7.51 7.65
CA ARG A 272 21.95 6.50 8.71
C ARG A 272 23.15 5.57 8.51
N ASP A 273 24.05 5.92 7.59
CA ASP A 273 25.22 5.12 7.22
C ASP A 273 24.90 3.72 6.65
N LEU A 274 23.68 3.52 6.13
CA LEU A 274 23.22 2.25 5.56
C LEU A 274 23.51 2.17 4.05
N MET A 275 24.79 2.32 3.70
CA MET A 275 25.26 2.36 2.31
C MET A 275 24.89 1.10 1.52
N GLN A 276 25.03 -0.06 2.15
CA GLN A 276 24.72 -1.34 1.49
C GLN A 276 23.23 -1.48 1.15
N ASP A 277 22.35 -0.93 1.99
CA ASP A 277 20.92 -0.93 1.72
C ASP A 277 20.56 0.05 0.61
N ALA A 278 21.22 1.22 0.56
CA ALA A 278 21.07 2.16 -0.53
C ALA A 278 21.48 1.55 -1.88
N VAL A 279 22.61 0.83 -1.94
CA VAL A 279 23.03 0.10 -3.14
C VAL A 279 21.99 -0.95 -3.54
N ARG A 280 21.50 -1.74 -2.59
CA ARG A 280 20.45 -2.76 -2.84
C ARG A 280 19.16 -2.14 -3.36
N LEU A 281 18.80 -0.96 -2.87
CA LEU A 281 17.62 -0.22 -3.31
C LEU A 281 17.77 0.28 -4.76
N VAL A 282 18.94 0.79 -5.15
CA VAL A 282 19.21 1.15 -6.55
C VAL A 282 19.22 -0.10 -7.44
N ARG A 283 19.80 -1.22 -6.96
CA ARG A 283 19.74 -2.49 -7.69
C ARG A 283 18.30 -2.94 -7.91
N LEU A 284 17.45 -2.85 -6.88
CA LEU A 284 16.02 -3.14 -7.00
C LEU A 284 15.35 -2.21 -8.01
N PHE A 285 15.69 -0.92 -8.01
CA PHE A 285 15.17 0.03 -8.99
C PHE A 285 15.52 -0.38 -10.43
N ASN A 286 16.78 -0.73 -10.68
CA ASN A 286 17.25 -1.15 -12.00
C ASN A 286 16.56 -2.44 -12.48
N LEU A 287 16.26 -3.38 -11.56
CA LEU A 287 15.50 -4.60 -11.87
C LEU A 287 14.04 -4.31 -12.25
N VAL A 288 13.39 -3.38 -11.56
CA VAL A 288 11.99 -3.02 -11.83
C VAL A 288 11.85 -2.15 -13.09
N HIS A 289 12.85 -1.30 -13.38
CA HIS A 289 12.88 -0.43 -14.56
C HIS A 289 14.08 -0.72 -15.47
N PRO A 290 14.15 -1.85 -16.19
CA PRO A 290 15.28 -2.17 -17.06
C PRO A 290 15.50 -1.17 -18.21
N GLN A 291 14.45 -0.43 -18.58
CA GLN A 291 14.48 0.56 -19.65
C GLN A 291 15.03 1.93 -19.21
N SER A 292 15.26 2.14 -17.90
CA SER A 292 15.83 3.37 -17.38
C SER A 292 17.25 3.62 -17.89
N GLU A 293 17.65 4.89 -17.97
CA GLU A 293 19.02 5.27 -18.35
C GLU A 293 20.04 4.75 -17.33
N SER A 294 19.70 4.79 -16.05
CA SER A 294 20.53 4.25 -14.96
C SER A 294 20.75 2.74 -15.12
N ALA A 295 19.71 1.95 -15.39
CA ALA A 295 19.83 0.50 -15.58
C ALA A 295 20.65 0.16 -16.83
N GLN A 296 20.41 0.85 -17.94
CA GLN A 296 21.18 0.64 -19.18
C GLN A 296 22.65 0.97 -18.98
N GLN A 297 22.96 2.08 -18.30
CA GLN A 297 24.34 2.49 -18.07
C GLN A 297 25.04 1.59 -17.06
N ALA A 298 24.36 1.18 -16.00
CA ALA A 298 24.85 0.20 -15.04
C ALA A 298 25.20 -1.13 -15.73
N GLN A 299 24.36 -1.59 -16.67
CA GLN A 299 24.62 -2.81 -17.43
C GLN A 299 25.80 -2.66 -18.39
N ARG A 300 25.92 -1.52 -19.09
CA ARG A 300 27.04 -1.24 -20.01
C ARG A 300 28.38 -1.18 -19.28
N GLN A 301 28.40 -0.56 -18.11
CA GLN A 301 29.61 -0.38 -17.31
C GLN A 301 29.90 -1.59 -16.39
N GLN A 302 28.99 -2.57 -16.32
CA GLN A 302 29.01 -3.65 -15.32
C GLN A 302 29.27 -3.10 -13.90
N ALA A 303 28.65 -1.96 -13.61
CA ALA A 303 28.90 -1.21 -12.38
C ALA A 303 28.44 -2.03 -11.16
N THR A 304 29.29 -2.05 -10.14
CA THR A 304 29.03 -2.77 -8.89
C THR A 304 29.13 -1.81 -7.71
N ASP A 305 28.39 -2.12 -6.65
CA ASP A 305 28.41 -1.40 -5.37
C ASP A 305 28.19 0.12 -5.49
N LEU A 306 29.19 0.92 -5.11
CA LEU A 306 29.09 2.38 -5.02
C LEU A 306 28.92 3.05 -6.40
N ASP A 307 29.39 2.39 -7.47
CA ASP A 307 29.26 2.92 -8.82
C ASP A 307 27.80 2.93 -9.26
N LEU A 308 26.97 2.00 -8.76
CA LEU A 308 25.52 2.02 -8.99
C LEU A 308 24.88 3.28 -8.41
N LEU A 309 25.30 3.71 -7.22
CA LEU A 309 24.81 4.94 -6.60
C LEU A 309 25.24 6.17 -7.40
N LYS A 310 26.48 6.22 -7.88
CA LYS A 310 26.99 7.32 -8.72
C LYS A 310 26.22 7.42 -10.05
N ILE A 311 26.00 6.29 -10.72
CA ILE A 311 25.21 6.24 -11.96
C ILE A 311 23.77 6.68 -11.69
N TYR A 312 23.13 6.18 -10.64
CA TYR A 312 21.78 6.59 -10.28
C TYR A 312 21.68 8.10 -9.99
N ALA A 313 22.64 8.64 -9.24
CA ALA A 313 22.71 10.07 -8.94
C ALA A 313 22.78 10.92 -10.21
N GLN A 314 23.57 10.51 -11.20
CA GLN A 314 23.77 11.28 -12.43
C GLN A 314 22.57 11.27 -13.39
N TYR A 315 21.90 10.12 -13.54
CA TYR A 315 20.91 9.92 -14.60
C TYR A 315 19.46 10.00 -14.12
N GLU A 316 19.19 9.77 -12.84
CA GLU A 316 17.80 9.65 -12.36
C GLU A 316 17.45 10.44 -11.10
N SER A 317 18.42 10.69 -10.22
CA SER A 317 18.11 11.36 -8.96
C SER A 317 17.95 12.86 -9.14
N ASN A 318 16.92 13.43 -8.51
CA ASN A 318 16.81 14.89 -8.39
C ASN A 318 17.73 15.45 -7.28
N ARG A 319 18.27 14.58 -6.42
CA ARG A 319 19.10 14.92 -5.27
C ARG A 319 20.53 14.39 -5.42
N ALA A 320 21.03 14.40 -6.66
CA ALA A 320 22.35 13.91 -7.04
C ALA A 320 23.47 14.40 -6.11
N GLY A 321 23.54 15.71 -5.84
CA GLY A 321 24.60 16.30 -5.02
C GLY A 321 24.63 15.78 -3.58
N PHE A 322 23.47 15.40 -3.01
CA PHE A 322 23.44 14.79 -1.67
C PHE A 322 24.00 13.36 -1.70
N ILE A 323 23.62 12.59 -2.72
CA ILE A 323 24.07 11.20 -2.88
C ILE A 323 25.59 11.18 -3.13
N GLU A 324 26.10 12.04 -4.01
CA GLU A 324 27.52 12.14 -4.30
C GLU A 324 28.33 12.54 -3.07
N LEU A 325 27.85 13.52 -2.29
CA LEU A 325 28.49 13.91 -1.04
C LEU A 325 28.56 12.74 -0.04
N ALA A 326 27.44 12.04 0.15
CA ALA A 326 27.39 10.90 1.06
C ALA A 326 28.34 9.77 0.64
N VAL A 327 28.44 9.49 -0.67
CA VAL A 327 29.39 8.52 -1.21
C VAL A 327 30.84 8.95 -0.97
N GLN A 328 31.17 10.23 -1.17
CA GLN A 328 32.51 10.77 -0.88
C GLN A 328 32.87 10.66 0.60
N THR A 329 31.95 11.03 1.50
CA THR A 329 32.16 10.92 2.95
C THR A 329 32.38 9.46 3.37
N TYR A 330 31.63 8.53 2.80
CA TYR A 330 31.82 7.10 3.05
C TYR A 330 33.17 6.58 2.55
N GLU A 331 33.60 6.96 1.35
CA GLU A 331 34.92 6.61 0.81
C GLU A 331 36.06 7.14 1.69
N GLN A 332 35.96 8.39 2.17
CA GLN A 332 36.93 8.98 3.09
C GLN A 332 36.97 8.26 4.44
N THR A 333 35.81 7.96 5.02
CA THR A 333 35.71 7.25 6.30
C THR A 333 36.30 5.84 6.19
N LYS A 334 36.00 5.13 5.09
CA LYS A 334 36.55 3.81 4.81
C LYS A 334 38.08 3.87 4.68
N ALA A 335 38.61 4.85 3.94
CA ALA A 335 40.04 5.06 3.80
C ALA A 335 40.72 5.34 5.15
N MET A 336 40.10 6.13 6.02
CA MET A 336 40.61 6.40 7.37
C MET A 336 40.56 5.18 8.29
N SER A 337 39.54 4.32 8.17
CA SER A 337 39.42 3.08 8.96
C SER A 337 40.36 1.95 8.53
N SER A 338 40.95 2.06 7.34
CA SER A 338 41.93 1.10 6.83
C SER A 338 43.38 1.42 7.21
N PHE A 339 43.60 2.52 7.92
CA PHE A 339 44.84 2.83 8.65
C PHE A 339 44.65 2.49 10.13
#